data_AF-A0A3B8UFY0-F1
#
_entry.id   AF-A0A3B8UFY0-F1
#
_cell.length_a   1.000
_cell.length_b   1.000
_cell.length_c   1.000
_cell.angle_alpha   90.00
_cell.angle_beta   90.00
_cell.angle_gamma   90.00
#
_symmetry.space_group_name_H-M   'P 1'
#
loop_
_entity.id
_entity.type
_entity.pdbx_description
1 polymer ?
#
loop_
_entity_poly.entity_id
_entity_poly.type
_entity_poly.pdbx_seq_one_letter_code
_entity_poly.pdbx_strand_id
1 'polypeptide(L)'
;MSNIERHFKKIEKQKERSTIPGVDCIYLINLDERPEKLANSLEQLKPFGITPQRFPAIYGWGLTQEAFNEIGMKFLPPMDFAFDGQVFFRPASDQLDKGEPLKTSSYGKTCVHRSVSAGALGGALSHLSCLQDAYDQ
;
A
#
# COMPACT_ATOMS: atom_id res chain seq x y z
N MET A 1 -6.19 8.26 -16.33
CA MET A 1 -6.02 7.17 -15.34
C MET A 1 -4.56 7.08 -15.02
N SER A 2 -4.21 7.33 -13.77
CA SER A 2 -2.84 7.21 -13.27
C SER A 2 -2.35 5.77 -13.47
N ASN A 3 -1.06 5.54 -13.76
CA ASN A 3 -0.52 4.18 -13.84
C ASN A 3 -0.72 3.39 -12.54
N ILE A 4 -0.83 4.08 -11.40
CA ILE A 4 -0.97 3.46 -10.08
C ILE A 4 -2.30 2.69 -9.90
N GLU A 5 -3.38 3.15 -10.54
CA GLU A 5 -4.72 2.57 -10.41
C GLU A 5 -4.76 1.12 -10.92
N ARG A 6 -3.87 0.76 -11.86
CA ARG A 6 -3.74 -0.61 -12.38
C ARG A 6 -3.26 -1.61 -11.33
N HIS A 7 -2.64 -1.12 -10.25
CA HIS A 7 -2.17 -1.94 -9.14
C HIS A 7 -3.17 -1.97 -7.98
N PHE A 8 -4.33 -1.33 -8.12
CA PHE A 8 -5.39 -1.44 -7.13
C PHE A 8 -6.07 -2.79 -7.22
N LYS A 9 -6.35 -3.38 -6.06
CA LYS A 9 -7.09 -4.63 -5.98
C LYS A 9 -8.57 -4.30 -5.91
N LYS A 10 -9.33 -4.85 -6.86
CA LYS A 10 -10.80 -4.73 -6.82
C LYS A 10 -11.33 -5.49 -5.62
N ILE A 11 -12.29 -4.87 -4.94
CA ILE A 11 -12.98 -5.48 -3.82
C ILE A 11 -14.26 -6.11 -4.37
N GLU A 12 -14.55 -7.34 -3.94
CA GLU A 12 -15.85 -7.93 -4.23
C GLU A 12 -16.92 -7.10 -3.52
N LYS A 13 -17.96 -6.70 -4.28
CA LYS A 13 -19.01 -5.82 -3.77
C LYS A 13 -19.66 -6.43 -2.52
N GLN A 14 -19.76 -5.61 -1.48
CA GLN A 14 -20.53 -5.93 -0.30
C GLN A 14 -22.01 -6.08 -0.67
N LYS A 15 -22.70 -7.02 -0.01
CA LYS A 15 -24.17 -7.13 -0.08
C LYS A 15 -24.88 -6.30 0.98
N GLU A 16 -24.18 -5.87 2.04
CA GLU A 16 -24.79 -5.28 3.24
C GLU A 16 -24.01 -4.03 3.69
N ARG A 17 -24.74 -2.96 4.03
CA ARG A 17 -24.18 -1.69 4.55
C ARG A 17 -23.91 -1.79 6.05
N SER A 18 -23.01 -0.93 6.53
CA SER A 18 -22.76 -0.75 7.97
C SER A 18 -24.03 -0.36 8.73
N THR A 19 -24.17 -0.87 9.95
CA THR A 19 -25.26 -0.56 10.89
C THR A 19 -24.96 0.66 11.76
N ILE A 20 -23.74 1.22 11.68
CA ILE A 20 -23.30 2.37 12.48
C ILE A 20 -23.70 3.67 11.79
N PRO A 21 -24.42 4.60 12.47
CA PRO A 21 -24.78 5.89 11.90
C PRO A 21 -23.56 6.71 11.43
N GLY A 22 -23.60 7.20 10.20
CA GLY A 22 -22.54 8.00 9.60
C GLY A 22 -21.31 7.20 9.13
N VAL A 23 -21.38 5.87 9.13
CA VAL A 23 -20.35 4.99 8.58
C VAL A 23 -20.98 4.16 7.48
N ASP A 24 -20.51 4.31 6.23
CA ASP A 24 -21.04 3.56 5.09
C ASP A 24 -20.51 2.12 5.04
N CYS A 25 -19.19 1.96 5.26
CA CYS A 25 -18.51 0.68 5.24
C CYS A 25 -17.34 0.66 6.26
N ILE A 26 -17.01 -0.54 6.74
CA ILE A 26 -15.85 -0.80 7.59
C ILE A 26 -14.99 -1.84 6.88
N TYR A 27 -13.78 -1.46 6.47
CA TYR A 27 -12.84 -2.38 5.83
C TYR A 27 -11.91 -3.01 6.86
N LEU A 28 -11.76 -4.33 6.81
CA LEU A 28 -10.72 -5.07 7.53
C LEU A 28 -9.62 -5.46 6.54
N ILE A 29 -8.59 -4.61 6.46
CA ILE A 29 -7.40 -4.83 5.64
C ILE A 29 -6.47 -5.81 6.37
N ASN A 30 -6.29 -7.02 5.82
CA ASN A 30 -5.37 -7.99 6.38
C ASN A 30 -4.68 -8.80 5.29
N LEU A 31 -3.44 -9.23 5.56
CA LEU A 31 -2.70 -10.12 4.68
C LEU A 31 -3.27 -11.54 4.74
N ASP A 32 -3.39 -12.20 3.58
CA ASP A 32 -3.86 -13.59 3.50
C ASP A 32 -2.95 -14.55 4.29
N GLU A 33 -1.66 -14.23 4.37
CA GLU A 33 -0.63 -14.95 5.14
C GLU A 33 -0.72 -14.79 6.67
N ARG A 34 -1.67 -13.98 7.19
CA ARG A 34 -1.90 -13.80 8.64
C ARG A 34 -3.33 -14.15 9.04
N PRO A 35 -3.80 -15.39 8.81
CA PRO A 35 -5.19 -15.78 9.07
C PRO A 35 -5.58 -15.70 10.56
N GLU A 36 -4.62 -15.86 11.47
CA GLU A 36 -4.82 -15.73 12.91
C GLU A 36 -5.17 -14.29 13.32
N LYS A 37 -4.57 -13.29 12.65
CA LYS A 37 -4.90 -11.87 12.89
C LYS A 37 -6.30 -11.54 12.42
N LEU A 38 -6.70 -12.08 11.27
CA LEU A 38 -8.07 -11.95 10.76
C LEU A 38 -9.08 -12.53 11.76
N ALA A 39 -8.85 -13.76 12.23
CA ALA A 39 -9.74 -14.42 13.18
C ALA A 39 -9.89 -13.61 14.47
N ASN A 40 -8.78 -13.15 15.05
CA ASN A 40 -8.78 -12.33 16.27
C ASN A 40 -9.51 -11.00 16.06
N SER A 41 -9.32 -10.32 14.93
CA SER A 41 -10.03 -9.08 14.62
C SER A 41 -11.54 -9.29 14.49
N LEU A 42 -11.98 -10.35 13.85
CA LEU A 42 -13.41 -10.68 13.72
C LEU A 42 -14.03 -11.01 15.09
N GLU A 43 -13.32 -11.75 15.93
CA GLU A 43 -13.76 -12.06 17.30
C GLU A 43 -13.94 -10.79 18.14
N GLN A 44 -13.03 -9.82 18.01
CA GLN A 44 -13.10 -8.54 18.73
C GLN A 44 -14.23 -7.62 18.24
N LEU A 45 -14.61 -7.70 16.97
CA LEU A 45 -15.68 -6.89 16.38
C LEU A 45 -17.08 -7.45 16.65
N LYS A 46 -17.18 -8.78 16.84
CA LYS A 46 -18.45 -9.50 17.04
C LYS A 46 -19.35 -8.92 18.16
N PRO A 47 -18.85 -8.56 19.36
CA PRO A 47 -19.68 -8.00 20.42
C PRO A 47 -20.37 -6.68 20.05
N PHE A 48 -19.85 -5.96 19.06
CA PHE A 48 -20.39 -4.69 18.59
C PHE A 48 -21.36 -4.86 17.41
N GLY A 49 -21.63 -6.09 16.96
CA GLY A 49 -22.44 -6.34 15.76
C GLY A 49 -21.83 -5.81 14.47
N ILE A 50 -20.51 -5.60 14.46
CA ILE A 50 -19.77 -5.08 13.31
C ILE A 50 -19.34 -6.24 12.42
N THR A 51 -19.82 -6.24 11.18
CA THR A 51 -19.39 -7.17 10.12
C THR A 51 -18.56 -6.40 9.10
N PRO A 52 -17.22 -6.40 9.22
CA PRO A 52 -16.38 -5.64 8.31
C PRO A 52 -16.28 -6.32 6.93
N GLN A 53 -16.07 -5.52 5.88
CA GLN A 53 -15.65 -6.02 4.57
C GLN A 53 -14.19 -6.44 4.63
N ARG A 54 -13.93 -7.74 4.49
CA ARG A 54 -12.56 -8.24 4.41
C ARG A 54 -11.91 -7.74 3.11
N PHE A 55 -10.79 -7.04 3.24
CA PHE A 55 -9.94 -6.70 2.12
C PHE A 55 -8.60 -7.47 2.23
N PRO A 56 -8.31 -8.37 1.27
CA PRO A 56 -7.03 -9.08 1.24
C PRO A 56 -5.91 -8.13 0.79
N ALA A 57 -5.13 -7.66 1.77
CA ALA A 57 -4.09 -6.66 1.60
C ALA A 57 -3.07 -7.04 0.53
N ILE A 58 -2.52 -6.03 -0.15
CA ILE A 58 -1.47 -6.19 -1.14
C ILE A 58 -0.15 -6.46 -0.41
N TYR A 59 0.45 -7.62 -0.68
CA TYR A 59 1.72 -8.02 -0.10
C TYR A 59 2.87 -7.26 -0.76
N GLY A 60 3.32 -6.20 -0.10
CA GLY A 60 4.31 -5.27 -0.65
C GLY A 60 5.66 -5.89 -1.00
N TRP A 61 6.10 -6.92 -0.25
CA TRP A 61 7.33 -7.65 -0.55
C TRP A 61 7.22 -8.56 -1.78
N GLY A 62 6.00 -8.79 -2.28
CA GLY A 62 5.75 -9.50 -3.54
C GLY A 62 5.65 -8.58 -4.76
N LEU A 63 5.87 -7.27 -4.61
CA LEU A 63 5.85 -6.34 -5.75
C LEU A 63 7.07 -6.58 -6.65
N THR A 64 6.83 -6.68 -7.96
CA THR A 64 7.91 -6.77 -8.94
C THR A 64 8.59 -5.41 -9.14
N GLN A 65 9.78 -5.43 -9.74
CA GLN A 65 10.49 -4.19 -10.07
C GLN A 65 9.72 -3.34 -11.09
N GLU A 66 9.00 -3.96 -12.02
CA GLU A 66 8.14 -3.27 -12.99
C GLU A 66 7.01 -2.54 -12.27
N ALA A 67 6.29 -3.21 -11.36
CA ALA A 67 5.24 -2.59 -10.58
C ALA A 67 5.79 -1.44 -9.72
N PHE A 68 6.95 -1.62 -9.09
CA PHE A 68 7.63 -0.54 -8.36
C PHE A 68 7.93 0.67 -9.26
N ASN A 69 8.44 0.43 -10.48
CA ASN A 69 8.75 1.49 -11.44
C ASN A 69 7.49 2.23 -11.93
N GLU A 70 6.34 1.56 -11.98
CA GLU A 70 5.06 2.13 -12.40
C GLU A 70 4.37 2.96 -11.31
N ILE A 71 4.50 2.57 -10.04
CA ILE A 71 3.86 3.26 -8.90
C ILE A 71 4.75 4.32 -8.25
N GLY A 72 6.07 4.16 -8.33
CA GLY A 72 7.01 5.01 -7.63
C GLY A 72 7.31 6.33 -8.35
N MET A 73 7.87 7.28 -7.62
CA MET A 73 8.26 8.58 -8.17
C MET A 73 9.59 8.47 -8.93
N LYS A 74 9.63 9.03 -10.14
CA LYS A 74 10.87 9.19 -10.90
C LYS A 74 11.67 10.36 -10.37
N PHE A 75 12.96 10.15 -10.16
CA PHE A 75 13.90 11.22 -9.88
C PHE A 75 14.19 12.00 -11.17
N LEU A 76 13.79 13.27 -11.23
CA LEU A 76 13.88 14.10 -12.44
C LEU A 76 14.50 15.46 -12.14
N PRO A 77 15.18 16.12 -13.10
CA PRO A 77 15.57 17.52 -12.93
C PRO A 77 14.34 18.45 -12.79
N PRO A 78 14.41 19.55 -12.01
CA PRO A 78 15.52 19.99 -11.17
C PRO A 78 15.38 19.48 -9.72
N MET A 79 14.82 18.28 -9.49
CA MET A 79 14.78 17.71 -8.14
C MET A 79 16.21 17.68 -7.60
N ASP A 80 16.40 18.42 -6.53
CA ASP A 80 17.61 18.45 -5.74
C ASP A 80 17.18 18.14 -4.31
N PHE A 81 18.03 17.43 -3.58
CA PHE A 81 17.72 17.07 -2.22
C PHE A 81 18.50 17.98 -1.28
N ALA A 82 17.77 18.80 -0.54
CA ALA A 82 18.30 19.54 0.61
C ALA A 82 18.80 18.61 1.75
N PHE A 83 18.67 17.29 1.59
CA PHE A 83 19.02 16.28 2.59
C PHE A 83 19.90 15.19 1.97
N ASP A 84 20.92 14.77 2.73
CA ASP A 84 21.87 13.69 2.42
C ASP A 84 21.21 12.30 2.53
N GLY A 85 20.06 12.15 1.86
CA GLY A 85 19.16 11.01 1.98
C GLY A 85 19.56 9.88 1.05
N GLN A 86 19.84 8.70 1.63
CA GLN A 86 19.96 7.47 0.86
C GLN A 86 18.58 7.02 0.37
N VAL A 87 18.52 6.50 -0.85
CA VAL A 87 17.31 6.02 -1.52
C VAL A 87 17.45 4.55 -1.91
N PHE A 88 16.33 3.93 -2.26
CA PHE A 88 16.31 2.64 -2.94
C PHE A 88 15.74 2.78 -4.34
N PHE A 89 16.38 2.13 -5.30
CA PHE A 89 15.89 1.97 -6.67
C PHE A 89 15.14 0.64 -6.88
N ARG A 90 14.84 -0.04 -5.78
CA ARG A 90 14.10 -1.30 -5.69
C ARG A 90 13.25 -1.27 -4.43
N PRO A 91 12.23 -2.15 -4.30
CA PRO A 91 11.64 -2.43 -3.01
C PRO A 91 12.75 -2.89 -2.05
N ALA A 92 12.94 -2.18 -0.92
CA ALA A 92 13.90 -2.59 0.10
C ALA A 92 13.62 -4.03 0.52
N SER A 93 14.64 -4.88 0.67
CA SER A 93 14.50 -6.33 0.96
C SER A 93 14.55 -6.68 2.45
N ASP A 94 15.20 -5.85 3.28
CA ASP A 94 15.23 -5.97 4.73
C ASP A 94 15.63 -4.64 5.40
N GLN A 95 15.73 -4.62 6.73
CA GLN A 95 16.14 -3.42 7.50
C GLN A 95 17.67 -3.16 7.48
N LEU A 96 18.47 -4.04 6.88
CA LEU A 96 19.93 -3.93 6.83
C LEU A 96 20.44 -3.27 5.53
N ASP A 97 19.57 -3.15 4.55
CA ASP A 97 19.84 -2.49 3.28
C ASP A 97 20.22 -1.01 3.53
N LYS A 98 21.42 -0.61 3.12
CA LYS A 98 21.96 0.72 3.49
C LYS A 98 21.33 1.84 2.66
N GLY A 99 20.92 1.54 1.43
CA GLY A 99 20.46 2.51 0.44
C GLY A 99 21.62 3.05 -0.40
N GLU A 100 21.28 3.77 -1.47
CA GLU A 100 22.23 4.39 -2.39
C GLU A 100 22.05 5.91 -2.36
N PRO A 101 23.12 6.71 -2.41
CA PRO A 101 22.99 8.16 -2.56
C PRO A 101 22.46 8.50 -3.96
N LEU A 102 21.60 9.52 -4.04
CA LEU A 102 21.19 10.09 -5.32
C LEU A 102 22.35 10.80 -6.00
N LYS A 103 22.43 10.64 -7.32
CA LYS A 103 23.44 11.26 -8.18
C LYS A 103 22.76 11.72 -9.46
N THR A 104 23.38 12.62 -10.21
CA THR A 104 22.90 13.05 -11.54
C THR A 104 22.66 11.86 -12.48
N SER A 105 23.47 10.79 -12.38
CA SER A 105 23.29 9.56 -13.15
C SER A 105 22.06 8.73 -12.76
N SER A 106 21.37 9.10 -11.68
CA SER A 106 20.13 8.46 -11.23
C SER A 106 18.87 9.09 -11.85
N TYR A 107 18.99 10.18 -12.61
CA TYR A 107 17.85 10.79 -13.26
C TYR A 107 17.09 9.80 -14.17
N GLY A 108 15.77 9.90 -14.15
CA GLY A 108 14.84 9.02 -14.86
C GLY A 108 14.54 7.71 -14.13
N LYS A 109 15.31 7.35 -13.09
CA LYS A 109 15.05 6.15 -12.29
C LYS A 109 13.96 6.39 -11.26
N THR A 110 13.15 5.37 -11.02
CA THR A 110 12.20 5.36 -9.91
C THR A 110 12.92 5.09 -8.60
N CYS A 111 12.67 5.90 -7.58
CA CYS A 111 13.29 5.72 -6.28
C CYS A 111 12.34 6.05 -5.12
N VAL A 112 12.60 5.46 -3.97
CA VAL A 112 11.94 5.79 -2.71
C VAL A 112 12.96 6.10 -1.63
N HIS A 113 12.59 6.91 -0.65
CA HIS A 113 13.45 7.19 0.50
C HIS A 113 13.77 5.90 1.29
N ARG A 114 14.95 5.82 1.91
CA ARG A 114 15.39 4.64 2.69
C ARG A 114 14.42 4.17 3.79
N SER A 115 13.53 5.05 4.26
CA SER A 115 12.53 4.68 5.28
C SER A 115 11.31 3.95 4.71
N VAL A 116 11.16 3.91 3.39
CA VAL A 116 10.02 3.28 2.72
C VAL A 116 10.37 1.81 2.46
N SER A 117 9.74 0.91 3.21
CA SER A 117 9.85 -0.52 2.97
C SER A 117 8.89 -0.99 1.87
N ALA A 118 9.15 -2.16 1.30
CA ALA A 118 8.22 -2.81 0.38
C ALA A 118 6.84 -3.00 1.03
N GLY A 119 6.81 -3.43 2.30
CA GLY A 119 5.59 -3.54 3.09
C GLY A 119 4.79 -2.23 3.20
N ALA A 120 5.46 -1.08 3.33
CA ALA A 120 4.79 0.22 3.34
C ALA A 120 4.12 0.55 2.01
N LEU A 121 4.76 0.20 0.87
CA LEU A 121 4.16 0.35 -0.46
C LEU A 121 2.91 -0.53 -0.62
N GLY A 122 2.97 -1.80 -0.20
CA GLY A 122 1.80 -2.68 -0.19
C GLY A 122 0.67 -2.15 0.69
N GLY A 123 1.02 -1.60 1.86
CA GLY A 123 0.08 -0.90 2.75
C GLY A 123 -0.60 0.28 2.06
N ALA A 124 0.18 1.17 1.43
CA ALA A 124 -0.35 2.32 0.70
C ALA A 124 -1.31 1.91 -0.42
N LEU A 125 -0.92 0.94 -1.26
CA LEU A 125 -1.78 0.41 -2.33
C LEU A 125 -3.07 -0.23 -1.80
N SER A 126 -3.00 -0.90 -0.65
CA SER A 126 -4.17 -1.50 0.01
C SER A 126 -5.19 -0.44 0.44
N HIS A 127 -4.71 0.66 1.05
CA HIS A 127 -5.57 1.77 1.46
C HIS A 127 -6.17 2.48 0.24
N LEU A 128 -5.36 2.76 -0.78
CA LEU A 128 -5.84 3.37 -2.02
C LEU A 128 -6.89 2.50 -2.71
N SER A 129 -6.74 1.17 -2.68
CA SER A 129 -7.74 0.25 -3.21
C SER A 129 -9.08 0.36 -2.46
N CYS A 130 -9.05 0.45 -1.13
CA CYS A 130 -10.27 0.64 -0.32
C CYS A 130 -10.92 2.00 -0.54
N LEU A 131 -10.11 3.06 -0.69
CA LEU A 131 -10.61 4.40 -1.00
C LEU A 131 -11.26 4.45 -2.39
N GLN A 132 -10.65 3.79 -3.38
CA GLN A 132 -11.24 3.70 -4.73
C GLN A 132 -12.58 2.95 -4.69
N ASP A 133 -12.65 1.82 -3.96
CA ASP A 133 -13.90 1.09 -3.80
C ASP A 133 -14.98 1.94 -3.11
N ALA A 134 -14.64 2.66 -2.05
CA ALA A 134 -15.57 3.56 -1.37
C ALA A 134 -16.02 4.75 -2.26
N TYR A 135 -15.14 5.24 -3.14
CA TYR A 135 -15.47 6.31 -4.09
C TYR A 135 -16.39 5.82 -5.22
N ASP A 136 -16.27 4.56 -5.63
CA ASP A 136 -17.02 3.97 -6.75
C ASP A 136 -18.43 3.47 -6.34
N GLN A 137 -18.78 3.49 -5.04
CA GLN A 137 -20.07 3.06 -4.49
C GLN A 137 -21.11 4.17 -4.50
#